data_AF-A0A8J3ZLC2-F1
#
_entry.id   AF-A0A8J3ZLC2-F1
#
_cell.length_a   1.000
_cell.length_b   1.000
_cell.length_c   1.000
_cell.angle_alpha   90.00
_cell.angle_beta   90.00
_cell.angle_gamma   90.00
#
_symmetry.space_group_name_H-M   'P 1'
#
loop_
_entity.id
_entity.type
_entity.pdbx_description
1 polymer ?
#
loop_
_entity_poly.entity_id
_entity_poly.type
_entity_poly.pdbx_seq_one_letter_code
_entity_poly.pdbx_strand_id
1 'polypeptide(L)'
;MPRPGRFDAVIEIAALDAPGIEALIKAVVDHRKLDPGIDYTQIADAMAGFFPAFVREAVDQARTVAITRHGRGYLLSTDDFVAAAETLTAQLRAMQAATEGEPAPTLDATFRSIVRTSLDGYGWVHREDDPIPDAYLMDPDRAELNAELRT
;
A
#
# COMPACT_ATOMS: atom_id res chain seq x y z
N MET A 1 -8.75 9.21 13.42
CA MET A 1 -7.63 9.33 14.36
C MET A 1 -7.82 8.34 15.50
N PRO A 2 -6.77 7.65 15.97
CA PRO A 2 -6.89 6.79 17.13
C PRO A 2 -7.32 7.61 18.36
N ARG A 3 -8.06 6.99 19.27
CA ARG A 3 -8.56 7.67 20.48
C ARG A 3 -7.37 7.95 21.43
N PRO A 4 -7.23 9.18 21.95
CA PRO A 4 -6.21 9.53 22.95
C PRO A 4 -6.28 8.62 24.18
N GLY A 5 -5.14 8.23 24.76
CA GLY A 5 -5.04 7.29 25.88
C GLY A 5 -5.03 5.81 25.48
N ARG A 6 -4.91 5.51 24.18
CA ARG A 6 -4.70 4.14 23.66
C ARG A 6 -3.50 4.07 22.71
N PHE A 7 -3.47 4.99 21.75
CA PHE A 7 -2.32 5.20 20.88
C PHE A 7 -1.94 6.67 20.98
N ASP A 8 -0.95 6.94 21.82
CA ASP A 8 -0.51 8.31 22.13
C ASP A 8 0.52 8.83 21.12
N ALA A 9 1.16 7.93 20.36
CA ALA A 9 2.08 8.27 19.28
C ALA A 9 1.89 7.31 18.10
N VAL A 10 2.02 7.86 16.89
CA VAL A 10 2.15 7.09 15.65
C VAL A 10 3.53 7.38 15.09
N ILE A 11 4.35 6.35 14.98
CA ILE A 11 5.71 6.45 14.42
C ILE A 11 5.66 5.79 13.04
N GLU A 12 5.93 6.57 12.00
CA GLU A 12 6.06 6.06 10.64
C GLU A 12 7.48 5.51 10.44
N ILE A 13 7.58 4.31 9.88
CA ILE A 13 8.85 3.72 9.48
C ILE A 13 8.97 3.88 7.97
N ALA A 14 9.83 4.78 7.54
CA ALA A 14 10.09 5.07 6.14
C ALA A 14 11.20 4.18 5.56
N ALA A 15 11.47 4.37 4.26
CA ALA A 15 12.67 3.82 3.62
C ALA A 15 13.95 4.34 4.28
N LEU A 16 15.02 3.54 4.22
CA LEU A 16 16.31 3.92 4.79
C LEU A 16 17.04 4.92 3.89
N ASP A 17 17.80 5.80 4.53
CA ASP A 17 18.77 6.67 3.88
C ASP A 17 20.13 5.96 3.74
N ALA A 18 21.07 6.58 3.02
CA ALA A 18 22.41 6.04 2.82
C ALA A 18 23.12 5.62 4.12
N PRO A 19 23.20 6.47 5.18
CA PRO A 19 23.83 6.05 6.44
C PRO A 19 23.05 4.94 7.15
N GLY A 20 21.72 4.92 7.06
CA GLY A 20 20.89 3.83 7.60
C GLY A 20 21.15 2.48 6.91
N ILE A 21 21.30 2.50 5.57
CA ILE A 21 21.65 1.32 4.78
C ILE A 21 23.04 0.80 5.18
N GLU A 22 24.05 1.69 5.22
CA GLU A 22 25.40 1.33 5.64
C GLU A 22 25.43 0.73 7.06
N ALA A 23 24.74 1.39 8.00
CA ALA A 23 24.66 0.94 9.39
C ALA A 23 24.01 -0.45 9.48
N LEU A 24 22.94 -0.68 8.72
CA LEU A 24 22.25 -1.97 8.70
C LEU A 24 23.13 -3.08 8.10
N ILE A 25 23.84 -2.81 7.00
CA ILE A 25 24.76 -3.78 6.39
C ILE A 25 25.85 -4.16 7.40
N LYS A 26 26.47 -3.17 8.06
CA LYS A 26 27.50 -3.40 9.08
C LYS A 26 26.99 -4.13 10.32
N ALA A 27 25.72 -3.93 10.68
CA ALA A 27 25.11 -4.61 11.82
C ALA A 27 24.81 -6.10 11.53
N VAL A 28 24.51 -6.44 10.27
CA VAL A 28 24.03 -7.77 9.88
C VAL A 28 25.14 -8.64 9.30
N VAL A 29 26.16 -8.04 8.68
CA VAL A 29 27.28 -8.75 8.06
C VAL A 29 28.51 -8.69 8.95
N ASP A 30 29.19 -9.83 9.12
CA ASP A 30 30.51 -9.85 9.77
C ASP A 30 31.50 -9.01 8.95
N HIS A 31 32.13 -8.01 9.57
CA HIS A 31 33.17 -7.17 8.97
C HIS A 31 34.27 -7.94 8.22
N ARG A 32 34.58 -9.18 8.63
CA ARG A 32 35.58 -10.04 7.95
C ARG A 32 35.12 -10.58 6.60
N LYS A 33 33.84 -10.46 6.30
CA LYS A 33 33.18 -10.91 5.06
C LYS A 33 32.86 -9.77 4.12
N LEU A 34 33.18 -8.53 4.48
CA LEU A 34 33.05 -7.36 3.63
C LEU A 34 34.39 -7.09 2.94
N ASP A 35 34.36 -6.81 1.64
CA ASP A 35 35.54 -6.35 0.93
C ASP A 35 36.01 -4.99 1.51
N PRO A 36 37.31 -4.79 1.77
CA PRO A 36 37.84 -3.50 2.22
C PRO A 36 37.53 -2.33 1.28
N GLY A 37 37.31 -2.60 0.00
CA GLY A 37 37.03 -1.62 -1.05
C GLY A 37 35.53 -1.36 -1.28
N ILE A 38 34.63 -1.75 -0.37
CA ILE A 38 33.20 -1.48 -0.53
C ILE A 38 32.93 0.03 -0.67
N ASP A 39 32.23 0.38 -1.75
CA ASP A 39 31.58 1.66 -1.92
C ASP A 39 30.12 1.60 -1.44
N TYR A 40 29.87 2.13 -0.24
CA TYR A 40 28.52 2.22 0.33
C TYR A 40 27.63 3.26 -0.36
N THR A 41 28.22 4.25 -1.04
CA THR A 41 27.46 5.27 -1.78
C THR A 41 26.76 4.62 -2.96
N GLN A 42 27.50 3.82 -3.72
CA GLN A 42 26.93 3.08 -4.86
C GLN A 42 25.86 2.07 -4.42
N ILE A 43 26.08 1.40 -3.28
CA ILE A 43 25.07 0.49 -2.71
C ILE A 43 23.81 1.24 -2.31
N ALA A 44 23.95 2.38 -1.63
CA ALA A 44 22.83 3.20 -1.20
C ALA A 44 22.00 3.71 -2.39
N ASP A 45 22.65 4.12 -3.47
CA ASP A 45 21.98 4.54 -4.70
C ASP A 45 21.19 3.38 -5.34
N ALA A 46 21.76 2.18 -5.37
CA ALA A 46 21.08 0.99 -5.89
C ALA A 46 19.90 0.53 -5.01
N MET A 47 19.96 0.78 -3.71
CA MET A 47 18.91 0.44 -2.74
C MET A 47 17.97 1.61 -2.42
N ALA A 48 17.96 2.66 -3.24
CA ALA A 48 17.14 3.83 -3.02
C ALA A 48 15.64 3.46 -2.86
N GLY A 49 15.03 3.91 -1.77
CA GLY A 49 13.63 3.62 -1.46
C GLY A 49 13.39 2.26 -0.80
N PHE A 50 14.43 1.50 -0.47
CA PHE A 50 14.27 0.23 0.24
C PHE A 50 13.93 0.45 1.72
N PHE A 51 12.94 -0.30 2.19
CA PHE A 51 12.66 -0.45 3.63
C PHE A 51 13.69 -1.37 4.30
N PRO A 52 13.84 -1.34 5.64
CA PRO A 52 14.82 -2.16 6.33
C PRO A 52 14.77 -3.66 5.99
N ALA A 53 13.58 -4.20 5.76
CA ALA A 53 13.39 -5.60 5.35
C ALA A 53 13.96 -5.89 3.96
N PHE A 54 13.80 -4.98 3.00
CA PHE A 54 14.34 -5.14 1.65
C PHE A 54 15.86 -5.03 1.62
N VAL A 55 16.44 -4.15 2.45
CA VAL A 55 17.91 -4.08 2.60
C VAL A 55 18.45 -5.37 3.20
N ARG A 56 17.79 -5.93 4.23
CA ARG A 56 18.14 -7.23 4.82
C ARG A 56 18.10 -8.34 3.78
N GLU A 57 17.05 -8.40 2.97
CA GLU A 57 16.92 -9.41 1.91
C GLU A 57 18.02 -9.26 0.84
N ALA A 58 18.34 -8.02 0.43
CA ALA A 58 19.42 -7.78 -0.52
C ALA A 58 20.77 -8.29 -0.02
N VAL A 59 21.05 -8.12 1.28
CA VAL A 59 22.25 -8.66 1.92
C VAL A 59 22.26 -10.19 1.90
N ASP A 60 21.13 -10.84 2.23
CA ASP A 60 21.03 -12.30 2.26
C ASP A 60 21.12 -12.91 0.84
N GLN A 61 20.58 -12.22 -0.17
CA GLN A 61 20.70 -12.60 -1.57
C GLN A 61 22.14 -12.44 -2.08
N ALA A 62 22.79 -11.30 -1.82
CA ALA A 62 24.20 -11.06 -2.16
C ALA A 62 25.10 -12.14 -1.53
N ARG A 63 24.86 -12.47 -0.26
CA ARG A 63 25.56 -13.54 0.45
C ARG A 63 25.38 -14.90 -0.20
N THR A 64 24.16 -15.26 -0.57
CA THR A 64 23.87 -16.53 -1.23
C THR A 64 24.65 -16.64 -2.54
N VAL A 65 24.61 -15.60 -3.36
CA VAL A 65 25.32 -15.55 -4.65
C VAL A 65 26.83 -15.66 -4.45
N ALA A 66 27.40 -14.91 -3.50
CA ALA A 66 28.83 -14.94 -3.20
C ALA A 66 29.30 -16.32 -2.69
N ILE A 67 28.49 -16.99 -1.85
CA ILE A 67 28.75 -18.37 -1.40
C ILE A 67 28.71 -19.34 -2.57
N THR A 68 27.76 -19.21 -3.49
CA THR A 68 27.68 -20.07 -4.68
C THR A 68 28.88 -19.89 -5.60
N ARG A 69 29.41 -18.67 -5.74
CA ARG A 69 30.57 -18.36 -6.59
C ARG A 69 31.91 -18.77 -5.98
N HIS A 70 32.10 -18.53 -4.67
CA HIS A 70 33.41 -18.60 -4.01
C HIS A 70 33.49 -19.60 -2.84
N GLY A 71 32.38 -20.28 -2.50
CA GLY A 71 32.31 -21.18 -1.36
C GLY A 71 32.41 -20.47 -0.02
N ARG A 72 32.90 -21.16 1.02
CA ARG A 72 32.96 -20.62 2.39
C ARG A 72 33.95 -19.46 2.60
N GLY A 73 34.87 -19.28 1.66
CA GLY A 73 35.87 -18.20 1.66
C GLY A 73 35.37 -16.87 1.09
N TYR A 74 34.08 -16.76 0.74
CA TYR A 74 33.53 -15.57 0.09
C TYR A 74 33.82 -14.27 0.85
N LEU A 75 34.00 -13.21 0.06
CA LEU A 75 33.92 -11.81 0.46
C LEU A 75 32.77 -11.18 -0.33
N LEU A 76 32.06 -10.25 0.29
CA LEU A 76 30.99 -9.49 -0.32
C LEU A 76 31.57 -8.21 -0.91
N SER A 77 31.44 -8.07 -2.22
CA SER A 77 31.84 -6.89 -2.96
C SER A 77 30.67 -5.93 -3.18
N THR A 78 30.95 -4.69 -3.58
CA THR A 78 29.90 -3.73 -3.99
C THR A 78 29.00 -4.30 -5.08
N ASP A 79 29.58 -4.99 -6.07
CA ASP A 79 28.83 -5.57 -7.19
C ASP A 79 27.80 -6.62 -6.73
N ASP A 80 28.11 -7.40 -5.68
CA ASP A 80 27.17 -8.39 -5.16
C ASP A 80 25.93 -7.73 -4.54
N PHE A 81 26.12 -6.61 -3.84
CA PHE A 81 25.03 -5.84 -3.25
C PHE A 81 24.20 -5.11 -4.33
N VAL A 82 24.86 -4.49 -5.30
CA VAL A 82 24.19 -3.79 -6.41
C VAL A 82 23.36 -4.77 -7.23
N ALA A 83 23.92 -5.92 -7.62
CA ALA A 83 23.19 -6.94 -8.38
C ALA A 83 21.98 -7.50 -7.61
N ALA A 84 22.10 -7.68 -6.29
CA ALA A 84 20.98 -8.08 -5.44
C ALA A 84 19.89 -6.99 -5.38
N ALA A 85 20.28 -5.73 -5.20
CA ALA A 85 19.36 -4.60 -5.17
C ALA A 85 18.60 -4.42 -6.49
N GLU A 86 19.28 -4.54 -7.64
CA GLU A 86 18.65 -4.48 -8.96
C GLU A 86 17.58 -5.56 -9.13
N THR A 87 17.86 -6.78 -8.67
CA THR A 87 16.92 -7.90 -8.73
C THR A 87 15.68 -7.64 -7.87
N LEU A 88 15.88 -7.12 -6.66
CA LEU A 88 14.79 -6.86 -5.70
C LEU A 88 13.97 -5.62 -6.06
N THR A 89 14.52 -4.69 -6.83
CA THR A 89 13.81 -3.49 -7.27
C THR A 89 12.54 -3.84 -8.05
N ALA A 90 12.59 -4.86 -8.90
CA ALA A 90 11.41 -5.33 -9.63
C ALA A 90 10.32 -5.87 -8.68
N GLN A 91 10.72 -6.58 -7.63
CA GLN A 91 9.82 -7.13 -6.62
C GLN A 91 9.21 -6.02 -5.76
N LEU A 92 10.02 -5.04 -5.32
CA LEU A 92 9.55 -3.88 -4.56
C LEU A 92 8.49 -3.11 -5.36
N ARG A 93 8.77 -2.86 -6.65
CA ARG A 93 7.81 -2.20 -7.55
C ARG A 93 6.52 -3.00 -7.70
N ALA A 94 6.61 -4.31 -7.87
CA ALA A 94 5.43 -5.18 -7.96
C ALA A 94 4.59 -5.14 -6.67
N MET A 95 5.25 -5.13 -5.51
CA MET A 95 4.58 -5.02 -4.21
C MET A 95 3.91 -3.66 -4.03
N GLN A 96 4.57 -2.56 -4.42
CA GLN A 96 4.01 -1.21 -4.33
C GLN A 96 2.86 -0.98 -5.33
N ALA A 97 2.91 -1.62 -6.50
CA ALA A 97 1.86 -1.59 -7.50
C ALA A 97 0.71 -2.56 -7.21
N ALA A 98 0.83 -3.41 -6.19
CA ALA A 98 -0.21 -4.36 -5.83
C ALA A 98 -1.43 -3.59 -5.33
N THR A 99 -2.52 -3.69 -6.08
CA THR A 99 -3.82 -3.17 -5.65
C THR A 99 -4.54 -4.25 -4.86
N GLU A 100 -5.12 -3.88 -3.72
CA GLU A 100 -6.16 -4.70 -3.11
C GLU A 100 -7.35 -4.61 -4.08
N GLY A 101 -7.58 -5.67 -4.88
CA GLY A 101 -8.61 -5.66 -5.92
C GLY A 101 -9.93 -5.09 -5.39
N GLU A 102 -10.70 -4.42 -6.25
CA GLU A 102 -11.97 -3.81 -5.86
C GLU A 102 -12.84 -4.86 -5.15
N PRO A 103 -13.23 -4.62 -3.88
CA PRO A 103 -14.06 -5.58 -3.17
C PRO A 103 -15.34 -5.78 -3.97
N ALA A 104 -15.67 -7.05 -4.28
CA ALA A 104 -16.91 -7.36 -4.98
C ALA A 104 -18.06 -6.67 -4.24
N PRO A 105 -18.90 -5.88 -4.93
CA PRO A 105 -19.95 -5.15 -4.27
C PRO A 105 -20.83 -6.14 -3.51
N THR A 106 -21.19 -5.79 -2.28
CA THR A 106 -22.08 -6.63 -1.50
C THR A 106 -23.41 -6.79 -2.23
N LEU A 107 -24.13 -7.88 -1.95
CA LEU A 107 -25.47 -8.09 -2.49
C LEU A 107 -26.37 -6.89 -2.16
N ASP A 108 -26.27 -6.33 -0.94
CA ASP A 108 -27.01 -5.13 -0.54
C ASP A 108 -26.67 -3.91 -1.39
N ALA A 109 -25.38 -3.62 -1.60
CA ALA A 109 -24.94 -2.49 -2.40
C ALA A 109 -25.39 -2.62 -3.87
N THR A 110 -25.27 -3.83 -4.42
CA THR A 110 -25.68 -4.16 -5.79
C THR A 110 -27.20 -4.06 -5.94
N PHE A 111 -27.95 -4.64 -5.02
CA PHE A 111 -29.41 -4.62 -5.01
C PHE A 111 -29.94 -3.20 -4.89
N ARG A 112 -29.38 -2.39 -3.97
CA ARG A 112 -29.72 -0.98 -3.80
C ARG A 112 -29.45 -0.17 -5.07
N SER A 113 -28.31 -0.41 -5.73
CA SER A 113 -27.97 0.25 -7.00
C SER A 113 -28.97 -0.10 -8.11
N ILE A 114 -29.30 -1.39 -8.27
CA ILE A 114 -30.27 -1.85 -9.28
C ILE A 114 -31.66 -1.25 -9.02
N VAL A 115 -32.12 -1.29 -7.76
CA VAL A 115 -33.44 -0.76 -7.36
C VAL A 115 -33.50 0.75 -7.59
N ARG A 116 -32.48 1.50 -7.17
CA ARG A 116 -32.45 2.96 -7.35
C ARG A 116 -32.44 3.34 -8.83
N THR A 117 -31.56 2.71 -9.62
CA THR A 117 -31.47 2.93 -11.06
C THR A 117 -32.79 2.59 -11.78
N SER A 118 -33.49 1.55 -11.31
CA SER A 118 -34.79 1.17 -11.87
C SER A 118 -35.90 2.14 -11.48
N LEU A 119 -35.82 2.78 -10.32
CA LEU A 119 -36.83 3.71 -9.80
C LEU A 119 -36.61 5.16 -10.26
N ASP A 120 -35.38 5.56 -10.62
CA ASP A 120 -35.05 6.93 -11.03
C ASP A 120 -35.76 7.39 -12.32
N GLY A 121 -36.44 6.47 -13.04
CA GLY A 121 -37.31 6.78 -14.18
C GLY A 121 -38.82 6.58 -13.94
N TYR A 122 -39.23 6.08 -12.77
CA TYR A 122 -40.63 5.86 -12.44
C TYR A 122 -41.13 6.98 -11.53
N GLY A 123 -42.03 7.81 -12.05
CA GLY A 123 -42.86 8.66 -11.22
C GLY A 123 -43.68 7.80 -10.27
N TRP A 124 -43.54 8.03 -8.97
CA TRP A 124 -44.32 7.34 -7.96
C TRP A 124 -45.78 7.74 -8.14
N VAL A 125 -46.62 6.83 -8.64
CA VAL A 125 -48.07 7.05 -8.71
C VAL A 125 -48.61 6.82 -7.29
N HIS A 126 -48.68 7.88 -6.51
CA HIS A 126 -49.48 7.88 -5.28
C HIS A 126 -50.95 7.82 -5.66
N ARG A 127 -51.66 6.81 -5.15
CA ARG A 127 -53.11 6.84 -5.13
C ARG A 127 -53.52 7.82 -4.02
N GLU A 128 -54.51 8.68 -4.26
CA GLU A 128 -54.90 9.79 -3.37
C GLU A 128 -55.13 9.39 -1.89
N ASP A 129 -55.39 8.12 -1.63
CA ASP A 129 -55.72 7.58 -0.30
C ASP A 129 -54.55 6.88 0.43
N ASP A 130 -53.37 6.76 -0.17
CA ASP A 130 -52.23 6.08 0.46
C ASP A 130 -51.45 7.01 1.41
N PRO A 131 -51.18 6.61 2.67
CA PRO A 131 -50.37 7.40 3.58
C PRO A 131 -48.92 7.48 3.06
N ILE A 132 -48.40 8.70 2.92
CA ILE A 132 -47.01 8.93 2.52
C ILE A 132 -46.08 8.41 3.64
N PRO A 133 -45.13 7.51 3.34
CA PRO A 133 -44.20 6.99 4.35
C PRO A 133 -43.31 8.12 4.90
N ASP A 134 -43.10 8.15 6.22
CA ASP A 134 -42.31 9.18 6.91
C ASP A 134 -40.88 9.39 6.35
N ALA A 135 -40.33 8.38 5.69
CA ALA A 135 -39.03 8.46 5.01
C ALA A 135 -38.98 9.53 3.89
N TYR A 136 -40.13 9.94 3.34
CA TYR A 136 -40.24 10.97 2.30
C TYR A 136 -40.26 12.41 2.84
N LEU A 137 -40.47 12.61 4.14
CA LEU A 137 -40.49 13.94 4.76
C LEU A 137 -39.10 14.46 5.12
N MET A 138 -38.06 13.66 4.91
CA MET A 138 -36.68 13.94 5.32
C MET A 138 -35.75 14.32 4.15
N ASP A 139 -36.27 14.37 2.90
CA ASP A 139 -35.49 14.76 1.73
C ASP A 139 -35.82 16.23 1.33
N PRO A 140 -34.96 17.20 1.68
CA PRO A 140 -35.26 18.63 1.53
C PRO A 140 -35.44 19.06 0.06
N ASP A 141 -34.82 18.34 -0.88
CA ASP A 141 -34.85 18.69 -2.31
C ASP A 141 -36.18 18.30 -3.00
N ARG A 142 -37.03 17.48 -2.36
CA ARG A 142 -38.35 17.09 -2.91
C ARG A 142 -39.52 17.92 -2.39
N ALA A 143 -39.30 18.77 -1.39
CA ALA A 143 -40.33 19.67 -0.88
C ALA A 143 -40.76 20.71 -1.94
N GLU A 144 -39.82 21.18 -2.76
CA GLU A 144 -40.08 22.17 -3.82
C GLU A 144 -40.82 21.57 -5.02
N LEU A 145 -40.48 20.34 -5.43
CA LEU A 145 -41.10 19.67 -6.58
C LEU A 145 -42.60 19.36 -6.36
N ASN A 146 -43.00 19.10 -5.11
CA ASN A 146 -44.40 18.82 -4.78
C ASN A 146 -45.29 20.09 -4.73
N ALA A 147 -44.71 21.28 -4.68
CA ALA A 147 -45.44 22.55 -4.71
C ALA A 147 -45.88 22.92 -6.14
N GLU A 148 -45.09 22.57 -7.16
CA GLU A 148 -45.39 22.88 -8.56
C GLU A 148 -46.48 21.99 -9.17
N LEU A 149 -46.65 20.76 -8.67
CA LEU A 149 -47.64 19.80 -9.19
C LEU A 149 -49.08 20.03 -8.66
N ARG A 150 -49.31 21.07 -7.85
CA ARG A 150 -50.62 21.43 -7.28
C ARG A 150 -51.26 22.71 -7.87
N THR A 151 -50.73 23.20 -8.99
CA THR A 151 -51.33 24.28 -9.81
C THR A 151 -51.73 23.76 -11.18
#